data_AF-A0A452SWS8-F1
#
_entry.id   AF-A0A452SWS8-F1
#
_cell.length_a   1.000
_cell.length_b   1.000
_cell.length_c   1.000
_cell.angle_alpha   90.00
_cell.angle_beta   90.00
_cell.angle_gamma   90.00
#
_symmetry.space_group_name_H-M   'P 1'
#
loop_
_entity.id
_entity.type
_entity.pdbx_description
1 polymer ?
#
loop_
_entity_poly.entity_id
_entity_poly.type
_entity_poly.pdbx_seq_one_letter_code
_entity_poly.pdbx_strand_id
1 'polypeptide(L)'
;MKKAGDHMKTVEHCSNITATFCDLTDVWEVLSETYAVTVDGFRGNTTLVTCFIDFFLATHISLEPPEFDIVDFTDHINVHVNFPPVMPKILDGKVLQFYLPLIIEEQSGGIVKKHNPTLDENVTGNFTYVIDNLLPNTNYCVSVYFKHRNLEEIHRSPVKCTLLPPAQDTGMSF
;
A
#
# COMPACT_ATOMS: atom_id res chain seq x y z
N MET A 1 -25.11 1.12 -5.33
CA MET A 1 -24.04 1.86 -4.63
C MET A 1 -24.32 3.36 -4.65
N LYS A 2 -23.91 4.09 -3.61
CA LYS A 2 -24.06 5.55 -3.49
C LYS A 2 -22.93 6.20 -2.69
N LYS A 3 -22.67 7.46 -2.99
CA LYS A 3 -22.08 8.45 -2.08
C LYS A 3 -23.16 9.04 -1.16
N ALA A 4 -22.83 9.37 0.09
CA ALA A 4 -23.78 10.00 1.01
C ALA A 4 -24.39 11.29 0.40
N GLY A 5 -25.72 11.33 0.25
CA GLY A 5 -26.47 12.45 -0.35
C GLY A 5 -26.98 12.22 -1.78
N ASP A 6 -26.74 11.05 -2.40
CA ASP A 6 -27.04 10.78 -3.83
C ASP A 6 -28.10 9.66 -4.07
N HIS A 7 -28.53 9.40 -5.32
CA HIS A 7 -29.48 8.33 -5.72
C HIS A 7 -28.82 6.99 -6.09
N MET A 8 -29.53 5.85 -5.89
CA MET A 8 -28.86 4.53 -5.80
C MET A 8 -28.56 4.09 -7.21
N LYS A 9 -27.29 3.90 -7.50
CA LYS A 9 -26.88 3.42 -8.82
C LYS A 9 -26.75 1.92 -8.77
N THR A 10 -27.44 1.24 -9.67
CA THR A 10 -27.22 -0.18 -9.95
C THR A 10 -25.90 -0.31 -10.69
N VAL A 11 -25.09 -1.31 -10.33
CA VAL A 11 -23.83 -1.61 -11.00
C VAL A 11 -24.10 -2.73 -11.98
N GLU A 12 -24.26 -2.40 -13.27
CA GLU A 12 -24.85 -3.30 -14.27
C GLU A 12 -24.09 -4.63 -14.43
N HIS A 13 -22.75 -4.63 -14.38
CA HIS A 13 -21.97 -5.86 -14.48
C HIS A 13 -22.03 -6.75 -13.23
N CYS A 14 -22.56 -6.22 -12.12
CA CYS A 14 -22.86 -6.97 -10.90
C CYS A 14 -24.33 -7.40 -10.80
N SER A 15 -25.17 -7.05 -11.77
CA SER A 15 -26.60 -7.36 -11.75
C SER A 15 -26.87 -8.79 -12.20
N ASN A 16 -27.74 -9.49 -11.47
CA ASN A 16 -28.21 -10.85 -11.82
C ASN A 16 -27.09 -11.88 -12.01
N ILE A 17 -25.96 -11.71 -11.31
CA ILE A 17 -24.85 -12.65 -11.33
C ILE A 17 -25.10 -13.81 -10.36
N THR A 18 -24.54 -14.98 -10.67
CA THR A 18 -24.49 -16.13 -9.74
C THR A 18 -23.18 -16.19 -8.96
N ALA A 19 -22.20 -15.37 -9.33
CA ALA A 19 -20.92 -15.26 -8.63
C ALA A 19 -21.11 -14.66 -7.23
N THR A 20 -20.29 -15.09 -6.28
CA THR A 20 -20.34 -14.63 -4.89
C THR A 20 -19.53 -13.36 -4.64
N PHE A 21 -18.94 -12.78 -5.68
CA PHE A 21 -18.15 -11.55 -5.62
C PHE A 21 -18.41 -10.71 -6.87
N CYS A 22 -18.21 -9.40 -6.76
CA CYS A 22 -18.19 -8.50 -7.90
C CYS A 22 -17.11 -7.43 -7.72
N ASP A 23 -16.38 -7.13 -8.78
CA ASP A 23 -15.38 -6.07 -8.79
C ASP A 23 -16.05 -4.71 -8.92
N LEU A 24 -15.76 -3.82 -7.97
CA LEU A 24 -16.29 -2.46 -7.91
C LEU A 24 -15.20 -1.40 -8.05
N THR A 25 -13.96 -1.79 -8.39
CA THR A 25 -12.77 -0.91 -8.41
C THR A 25 -13.03 0.38 -9.20
N ASP A 26 -13.67 0.28 -10.36
CA ASP A 26 -13.97 1.41 -11.25
C ASP A 26 -15.18 2.25 -10.81
N VAL A 27 -15.93 1.81 -9.79
CA VAL A 27 -17.12 2.50 -9.28
C VAL A 27 -16.77 3.45 -8.13
N TRP A 28 -15.64 3.21 -7.45
CA TRP A 28 -15.15 4.11 -6.41
C TRP A 28 -14.55 5.36 -7.06
N GLU A 29 -15.02 6.54 -6.66
CA GLU A 29 -14.63 7.81 -7.28
C GLU A 29 -13.76 8.67 -6.34
N VAL A 30 -14.00 8.60 -5.02
CA VAL A 30 -13.34 9.48 -4.05
C VAL A 30 -13.01 8.68 -2.78
N LEU A 31 -11.73 8.60 -2.43
CA LEU A 31 -11.27 7.80 -1.28
C LEU A 31 -11.82 8.34 0.05
N SER A 32 -11.94 9.65 0.18
CA SER A 32 -12.39 10.34 1.40
C SER A 32 -13.90 10.39 1.58
N GLU A 33 -14.65 9.46 0.98
CA GLU A 33 -16.11 9.41 1.07
C GLU A 33 -16.60 8.14 1.76
N THR A 34 -17.79 8.26 2.33
CA THR A 34 -18.55 7.12 2.84
C THR A 34 -19.44 6.59 1.72
N TYR A 35 -19.29 5.31 1.43
CA TYR A 35 -20.11 4.62 0.45
C TYR A 35 -21.12 3.72 1.13
N ALA A 36 -22.33 3.69 0.57
CA ALA A 36 -23.38 2.75 0.94
C ALA A 36 -23.61 1.76 -0.20
N VAL A 37 -23.57 0.47 0.13
CA VAL A 37 -23.73 -0.66 -0.79
C VAL A 37 -24.89 -1.51 -0.30
N THR A 38 -25.78 -1.84 -1.22
CA THR A 38 -26.87 -2.79 -1.01
C THR A 38 -26.68 -3.94 -1.98
N VAL A 39 -26.83 -5.16 -1.47
CA VAL A 39 -26.79 -6.39 -2.26
C VAL A 39 -28.12 -7.11 -2.09
N ASP A 40 -28.84 -7.29 -3.19
CA ASP A 40 -30.10 -8.02 -3.22
C ASP A 40 -29.88 -9.40 -3.84
N GLY A 41 -30.27 -10.45 -3.12
CA GLY A 41 -30.23 -11.83 -3.59
C GLY A 41 -31.62 -12.30 -3.98
N PHE A 42 -31.75 -12.85 -5.19
CA PHE A 42 -33.04 -13.27 -5.76
C PHE A 42 -33.05 -14.75 -6.11
N ARG A 43 -34.23 -15.36 -6.10
CA ARG A 43 -34.50 -16.66 -6.73
C ARG A 43 -35.66 -16.50 -7.70
N GLY A 44 -35.35 -16.57 -9.00
CA GLY A 44 -36.28 -16.14 -10.03
C GLY A 44 -36.65 -14.67 -9.81
N ASN A 45 -37.94 -14.36 -9.81
CA ASN A 45 -38.43 -12.99 -9.62
C ASN A 45 -38.67 -12.61 -8.14
N THR A 46 -38.33 -13.49 -7.20
CA THR A 46 -38.54 -13.25 -5.76
C THR A 46 -37.23 -12.85 -5.10
N THR A 47 -37.20 -11.67 -4.48
CA THR A 47 -36.11 -11.26 -3.59
C THR A 47 -36.13 -12.14 -2.34
N LEU A 48 -35.01 -12.77 -2.03
CA LEU A 48 -34.84 -13.61 -0.85
C LEU A 48 -34.15 -12.86 0.29
N VAL A 49 -33.18 -12.01 -0.04
CA VAL A 49 -32.36 -11.30 0.94
C VAL A 49 -31.98 -9.93 0.40
N THR A 50 -31.91 -8.96 1.30
CA THR A 50 -31.34 -7.64 1.05
C THR A 50 -30.35 -7.35 2.17
N CYS A 51 -29.09 -7.18 1.80
CA CYS A 51 -28.01 -6.83 2.72
C CYS A 51 -27.57 -5.40 2.47
N PHE A 52 -27.32 -4.65 3.54
CA PHE A 52 -26.84 -3.28 3.48
C PHE A 52 -25.52 -3.17 4.26
N ILE A 53 -24.57 -2.44 3.69
CA ILE A 53 -23.33 -2.05 4.36
C ILE A 53 -22.96 -0.63 3.94
N ASP A 54 -22.52 0.17 4.90
CA ASP A 54 -21.83 1.42 4.65
C ASP A 54 -20.42 1.40 5.24
N PHE A 55 -19.49 2.05 4.55
CA PHE A 55 -18.11 2.10 4.99
C PHE A 55 -17.40 3.35 4.48
N PHE A 56 -16.49 3.85 5.30
CA PHE A 56 -15.59 4.94 4.92
C PHE A 56 -14.38 4.36 4.18
N LEU A 57 -14.30 4.60 2.87
CA LEU A 57 -13.40 3.88 1.95
C LEU A 57 -11.93 4.01 2.38
N ALA A 58 -11.49 5.21 2.75
CA ALA A 58 -10.12 5.47 3.21
C ALA A 58 -9.66 4.64 4.43
N THR A 59 -10.60 4.11 5.22
CA THR A 59 -10.30 3.29 6.40
C THR A 59 -10.45 1.79 6.19
N HIS A 60 -11.15 1.38 5.13
CA HIS A 60 -11.45 -0.02 4.82
C HIS A 60 -10.70 -0.53 3.59
N ILE A 61 -9.99 0.35 2.88
CA ILE A 61 -9.05 -0.07 1.85
C ILE A 61 -7.88 -0.81 2.50
N SER A 62 -7.51 -1.95 1.93
CA SER A 62 -6.29 -2.69 2.23
C SER A 62 -5.49 -2.79 0.94
N LEU A 63 -4.22 -2.42 0.98
CA LEU A 63 -3.31 -2.53 -0.17
C LEU A 63 -2.26 -3.58 0.14
N GLU A 64 -1.96 -4.41 -0.85
CA GLU A 64 -0.77 -5.25 -0.78
C GLU A 64 0.48 -4.37 -0.73
N PRO A 65 1.51 -4.77 0.03
CA PRO A 65 2.79 -4.08 0.03
C PRO A 65 3.38 -4.02 -1.39
N PRO A 66 4.04 -2.90 -1.78
CA PRO A 66 4.71 -2.86 -3.06
C PRO A 66 5.87 -3.85 -3.07
N GLU A 67 6.16 -4.39 -4.25
CA GLU A 67 7.39 -5.13 -4.47
C GLU A 67 8.58 -4.18 -4.32
N PHE A 68 9.69 -4.67 -3.78
CA PHE A 68 10.90 -3.86 -3.63
C PHE A 68 12.14 -4.70 -3.71
N ASP A 69 13.25 -4.12 -4.15
CA ASP A 69 14.59 -4.70 -4.12
C ASP A 69 15.55 -3.81 -3.33
N ILE A 70 16.65 -4.40 -2.85
CA ILE A 70 17.70 -3.67 -2.16
C ILE A 70 19.05 -3.89 -2.83
N VAL A 71 19.85 -2.83 -2.90
CA VAL A 71 21.25 -2.87 -3.33
C VAL A 71 22.09 -2.28 -2.20
N ASP A 72 23.03 -3.07 -1.69
CA ASP A 72 23.91 -2.68 -0.61
C ASP A 72 25.19 -1.98 -1.09
N PHE A 73 25.62 -1.03 -0.28
CA PHE A 73 26.91 -0.36 -0.35
C PHE A 73 27.55 -0.40 1.02
N THR A 74 28.80 0.05 1.12
CA THR A 74 29.54 0.06 2.38
C THR A 74 28.86 0.88 3.48
N ASP A 75 28.19 1.98 3.12
CA ASP A 75 27.65 2.99 4.04
C ASP A 75 26.16 3.31 3.82
N HIS A 76 25.51 2.69 2.82
CA HIS A 76 24.09 2.91 2.52
C HIS A 76 23.43 1.71 1.84
N ILE A 77 22.11 1.73 1.81
CA ILE A 77 21.28 0.79 1.03
C ILE A 77 20.36 1.59 0.12
N ASN A 78 20.35 1.24 -1.16
CA ASN A 78 19.35 1.71 -2.10
C ASN A 78 18.16 0.75 -2.09
N VAL A 79 16.98 1.27 -1.75
CA VAL A 79 15.71 0.55 -1.76
C VAL A 79 14.95 0.95 -3.01
N HIS A 80 14.85 0.03 -3.97
CA HIS A 80 14.08 0.22 -5.20
C HIS A 80 12.65 -0.25 -4.95
N VAL A 81 11.70 0.69 -4.85
CA VAL A 81 10.29 0.39 -4.64
C VAL A 81 9.58 0.35 -5.99
N ASN A 82 8.91 -0.76 -6.27
CA ASN A 82 8.17 -0.98 -7.50
C ASN A 82 6.67 -0.86 -7.22
N PHE A 83 6.04 0.17 -7.78
CA PHE A 83 4.59 0.32 -7.71
C PHE A 83 3.91 -0.54 -8.79
N PRO A 84 2.68 -1.03 -8.54
CA PRO A 84 1.89 -1.65 -9.58
C PRO A 84 1.75 -0.70 -10.79
N PRO A 85 1.88 -1.19 -12.03
CA PRO A 85 1.88 -0.35 -13.23
C PRO A 85 0.55 0.36 -13.48
N VAL A 86 -0.54 -0.13 -12.86
CA VAL A 86 -1.87 0.48 -12.93
C VAL A 86 -2.39 0.68 -11.51
N MET A 87 -2.20 1.89 -10.99
CA MET A 87 -2.83 2.30 -9.73
C MET A 87 -4.25 2.81 -10.00
N PRO A 88 -5.25 2.42 -9.19
CA PRO A 88 -6.59 2.98 -9.26
C PRO A 88 -6.55 4.52 -9.19
N LYS A 89 -7.35 5.21 -10.00
CA LYS A 89 -7.38 6.69 -10.05
C LYS A 89 -7.70 7.35 -8.71
N ILE A 90 -8.38 6.64 -7.82
CA ILE A 90 -8.69 7.07 -6.46
C ILE A 90 -7.46 7.14 -5.54
N LEU A 91 -6.31 6.60 -5.96
CA LEU A 91 -5.06 6.52 -5.21
C LEU A 91 -3.96 7.34 -5.89
N ASP A 92 -4.18 8.64 -6.05
CA ASP A 92 -3.09 9.55 -6.44
C ASP A 92 -2.05 9.71 -5.30
N GLY A 93 -0.86 10.24 -5.64
CA GLY A 93 0.26 10.34 -4.70
C GLY A 93 -0.04 11.14 -3.43
N LYS A 94 -0.87 12.20 -3.52
CA LYS A 94 -1.26 13.02 -2.35
C LYS A 94 -2.24 12.28 -1.45
N VAL A 95 -3.21 11.60 -2.06
CA VAL A 95 -4.19 10.79 -1.34
C VAL A 95 -3.49 9.62 -0.64
N LEU A 96 -2.58 8.92 -1.33
CA LEU A 96 -1.74 7.88 -0.74
C LEU A 96 -0.93 8.42 0.43
N GLN A 97 -0.19 9.52 0.25
CA GLN A 97 0.61 10.11 1.32
C GLN A 97 -0.21 10.42 2.59
N PHE A 98 -1.46 10.86 2.43
CA PHE A 98 -2.30 11.28 3.55
C PHE A 98 -3.02 10.13 4.26
N TYR A 99 -3.60 9.20 3.49
CA TYR A 99 -4.42 8.10 4.03
C TYR A 99 -3.63 6.81 4.25
N LEU A 100 -2.65 6.54 3.39
CA LEU A 100 -1.88 5.30 3.31
C LEU A 100 -0.37 5.60 3.12
N PRO A 101 0.28 6.34 4.04
CA PRO A 101 1.70 6.67 3.88
C PRO A 101 2.54 5.40 3.73
N LEU A 102 3.45 5.42 2.75
CA LEU A 102 4.43 4.37 2.57
C LEU A 102 5.49 4.45 3.67
N ILE A 103 5.80 3.30 4.26
CA ILE A 103 6.83 3.14 5.29
C ILE A 103 7.93 2.24 4.73
N ILE A 104 9.18 2.68 4.87
CA ILE A 104 10.35 1.84 4.72
C ILE A 104 10.90 1.60 6.11
N GLU A 105 10.80 0.37 6.59
CA GLU A 105 11.26 -0.06 7.91
C GLU A 105 12.64 -0.71 7.78
N GLU A 106 13.62 -0.13 8.47
CA GLU A 106 15.00 -0.57 8.57
C GLU A 106 15.20 -1.24 9.93
N GLN A 107 15.82 -2.42 9.95
CA GLN A 107 16.12 -3.15 11.17
C GLN A 107 17.59 -3.57 11.23
N SER A 108 18.26 -3.29 12.34
CA SER A 108 19.64 -3.71 12.59
C SER A 108 19.90 -3.86 14.08
N GLY A 109 20.53 -4.96 14.51
CA GLY A 109 20.89 -5.17 15.92
C GLY A 109 19.71 -5.09 16.90
N GLY A 110 18.48 -5.38 16.46
CA GLY A 110 17.26 -5.24 17.25
C GLY A 110 16.68 -3.82 17.32
N ILE A 111 17.32 -2.84 16.68
CA ILE A 111 16.83 -1.48 16.53
C ILE A 111 15.99 -1.41 15.25
N VAL A 112 14.81 -0.79 15.35
CA VAL A 112 13.90 -0.57 14.23
C VAL A 112 13.78 0.93 13.97
N LYS A 113 14.10 1.35 12.74
CA LYS A 113 13.96 2.73 12.26
C LYS A 113 12.93 2.76 11.14
N LYS A 114 12.04 3.75 11.17
CA LYS A 114 10.97 3.91 10.18
C LYS A 114 11.19 5.18 9.39
N HIS A 115 11.20 5.03 8.08
CA HIS A 115 11.35 6.11 7.12
C HIS A 115 10.02 6.32 6.42
N ASN A 116 9.62 7.59 6.26
CA ASN A 116 8.37 7.98 5.60
C ASN A 116 8.70 8.85 4.38
N PRO A 117 9.01 8.24 3.22
CA PRO A 117 9.24 9.00 1.99
C PRO A 117 8.05 9.89 1.68
N THR A 118 8.32 11.07 1.11
CA THR A 118 7.27 11.92 0.56
C THR A 118 6.92 11.42 -0.84
N LEU A 119 5.70 10.93 -1.03
CA LEU A 119 5.15 10.65 -2.35
C LEU A 119 4.63 11.97 -2.93
N ASP A 120 5.27 12.48 -3.98
CA ASP A 120 4.79 13.67 -4.69
C ASP A 120 3.75 13.30 -5.77
N GLU A 121 3.17 14.30 -6.45
CA GLU A 121 2.14 14.07 -7.49
C GLU A 121 2.62 13.18 -8.65
N ASN A 122 3.94 13.01 -8.82
CA ASN A 122 4.56 12.22 -9.88
C ASN A 122 5.03 10.83 -9.41
N VAL A 123 5.12 10.59 -8.10
CA VAL A 123 5.48 9.28 -7.52
C VAL A 123 4.23 8.40 -7.39
N THR A 124 3.66 8.07 -8.54
CA THR A 124 2.83 6.86 -8.73
C THR A 124 3.62 5.76 -9.45
N GLY A 125 4.92 5.98 -9.67
CA GLY A 125 5.83 5.05 -10.32
C GLY A 125 6.97 4.59 -9.41
N ASN A 126 7.80 3.70 -9.95
CA ASN A 126 8.93 3.14 -9.24
C ASN A 126 9.91 4.24 -8.83
N PHE A 127 10.41 4.16 -7.60
CA PHE A 127 11.37 5.13 -7.09
C PHE A 127 12.45 4.45 -6.27
N THR A 128 13.55 5.15 -6.05
CA THR A 128 14.65 4.67 -5.19
C THR A 128 14.72 5.54 -3.95
N TYR A 129 14.73 4.90 -2.78
CA TYR A 129 14.99 5.52 -1.50
C TYR A 129 16.37 5.12 -0.98
N VAL A 130 17.14 6.08 -0.48
CA VAL A 130 18.49 5.81 0.06
C VAL A 130 18.41 5.80 1.59
N ILE A 131 18.69 4.65 2.19
CA ILE A 131 18.94 4.54 3.63
C ILE A 131 20.43 4.77 3.83
N ASP A 132 20.78 5.95 4.33
CA ASP A 132 22.16 6.43 4.38
C ASP A 132 22.73 6.44 5.82
N ASN A 133 24.04 6.69 5.95
CA ASN A 133 24.78 6.70 7.22
C ASN A 133 24.72 5.37 7.99
N LEU A 134 24.84 4.26 7.27
CA LEU A 134 24.87 2.91 7.83
C LEU A 134 26.29 2.51 8.23
N LEU A 135 26.38 1.63 9.22
CA LEU A 135 27.66 1.10 9.67
C LEU A 135 28.11 -0.03 8.72
N PRO A 136 29.35 0.02 8.21
CA PRO A 136 29.92 -1.07 7.43
C PRO A 136 29.93 -2.39 8.23
N ASN A 137 30.02 -3.53 7.53
CA ASN A 137 30.08 -4.85 8.16
C ASN A 137 28.93 -5.14 9.15
N THR A 138 27.75 -4.56 8.91
CA THR A 138 26.57 -4.70 9.77
C THR A 138 25.41 -5.25 8.95
N ASN A 139 24.63 -6.15 9.55
CA ASN A 139 23.45 -6.72 8.90
C ASN A 139 22.25 -5.78 9.04
N TYR A 140 21.58 -5.52 7.92
CA TYR A 140 20.37 -4.71 7.85
C TYR A 140 19.27 -5.48 7.15
N CYS A 141 18.05 -5.38 7.68
CA CYS A 141 16.84 -5.89 7.06
C CYS A 141 15.90 -4.73 6.73
N VAL A 142 15.28 -4.78 5.55
CA VAL A 142 14.35 -3.77 5.07
C VAL A 142 12.98 -4.42 4.80
N SER A 143 11.91 -3.74 5.20
CA SER A 143 10.52 -4.04 4.82
C SER A 143 9.85 -2.77 4.31
N VAL A 144 8.99 -2.89 3.31
CA VAL A 144 8.27 -1.77 2.71
C VAL A 144 6.78 -2.06 2.77
N TYR A 145 5.97 -1.11 3.25
CA TYR A 145 4.53 -1.31 3.38
C TYR A 145 3.73 -0.01 3.48
N PHE A 146 2.43 -0.09 3.19
CA PHE A 146 1.50 1.02 3.43
C PHE A 146 1.00 0.98 4.87
N LYS A 147 1.06 2.11 5.56
CA LYS A 147 0.51 2.23 6.91
C LYS A 147 -0.91 2.79 6.85
N HIS A 148 -1.88 1.98 7.23
CA HIS A 148 -3.25 2.42 7.44
C HIS A 148 -3.36 3.32 8.68
N ARG A 149 -4.28 4.28 8.67
CA ARG A 149 -4.63 5.04 9.88
C ARG A 149 -5.36 4.18 10.91
N ASN A 150 -6.10 3.18 10.47
CA ASN A 150 -6.75 2.21 11.35
C ASN A 150 -5.79 1.06 11.64
N LEU A 151 -5.60 0.79 12.93
CA LEU A 151 -4.46 0.04 13.49
C LEU A 151 -4.64 -1.49 13.49
N GLU A 152 -5.74 -2.02 12.97
CA GLU A 152 -6.10 -3.41 13.23
C GLU A 152 -5.24 -4.42 12.44
N GLU A 153 -4.71 -4.05 11.27
CA GLU A 153 -3.78 -4.92 10.55
C GLU A 153 -2.80 -4.12 9.68
N ILE A 154 -1.49 -4.36 9.85
CA ILE A 154 -0.44 -3.83 8.99
C ILE A 154 0.09 -4.99 8.17
N HIS A 155 -0.27 -5.02 6.89
CA HIS A 155 0.30 -5.96 5.94
C HIS A 155 1.72 -5.50 5.60
N ARG A 156 2.73 -6.18 6.11
CA ARG A 156 4.14 -5.89 5.82
C ARG A 156 4.63 -6.75 4.66
N SER A 157 5.51 -6.20 3.83
CA SER A 157 6.26 -7.04 2.91
C SER A 157 7.15 -8.02 3.69
N PRO A 158 7.49 -9.19 3.11
CA PRO A 158 8.62 -9.97 3.58
C PRO A 158 9.87 -9.10 3.69
N VAL A 159 10.70 -9.37 4.71
CA VAL A 159 11.96 -8.64 4.91
C VAL A 159 13.00 -9.09 3.90
N LYS A 160 13.77 -8.15 3.37
CA LYS A 160 15.01 -8.41 2.61
C LYS A 160 16.19 -7.97 3.45
N CYS A 161 17.15 -8.87 3.69
CA CYS A 161 18.30 -8.62 4.53
C CYS A 161 19.61 -8.70 3.75
N THR A 162 20.58 -7.87 4.12
CA THR A 162 21.92 -7.85 3.54
C THR A 162 22.96 -7.47 4.60
N LEU A 163 24.16 -8.05 4.48
CA LEU A 163 25.33 -7.68 5.28
C LEU A 163 26.14 -6.66 4.49
N LEU A 164 26.25 -5.43 4.99
CA LEU A 164 27.02 -4.41 4.28
C LEU A 164 28.50 -4.81 4.18
N PRO A 165 29.16 -4.50 3.05
CA PRO A 165 30.60 -4.69 2.91
C PRO A 165 31.37 -4.00 4.05
N PRO A 166 32.54 -4.54 4.44
CA PRO A 166 33.44 -3.83 5.35
C PRO A 166 33.96 -2.54 4.69
N ALA A 167 34.31 -1.56 5.52
CA ALA A 167 35.02 -0.37 5.04
C ALA A 167 36.31 -0.83 4.33
N GLN A 168 36.55 -0.31 3.13
CA GLN A 168 37.85 -0.50 2.49
C GLN A 168 38.88 0.24 3.35
N ASP A 169 39.76 -0.53 4.00
CA ASP A 169 41.00 0.02 4.53
C ASP A 169 41.81 0.52 3.34
N THR A 170 41.72 1.81 3.03
CA THR A 170 42.81 2.50 2.33
C THR A 170 43.97 2.56 3.31
N GLY A 171 44.65 1.42 3.45
CA GLY A 171 45.83 1.27 4.27
C GLY A 171 46.76 2.43 3.97
N MET A 172 47.02 3.25 4.99
CA MET A 172 48.09 4.24 4.97
C MET A 172 49.40 3.51 4.66
N SER A 173 49.81 3.52 3.40
CA SER A 173 51.18 3.22 3.03
C SER A 173 52.04 4.39 3.52
N PHE A 174 52.75 4.14 4.63
CA PHE A 174 53.85 4.96 5.13
C PHE A 174 55.03 4.99 4.15
#